data_AF-A0A4Y8JIZ1-F1
#
_entry.id   AF-A0A4Y8JIZ1-F1
#
_cell.length_a   1.000
_cell.length_b   1.000
_cell.length_c   1.000
_cell.angle_alpha   90.00
_cell.angle_beta   90.00
_cell.angle_gamma   90.00
#
_symmetry.space_group_name_H-M   'P 1'
#
loop_
_entity.id
_entity.type
_entity.pdbx_description
1 polymer ?
#
loop_
_entity_poly.entity_id
_entity_poly.type
_entity_poly.pdbx_seq_one_letter_code
_entity_poly.pdbx_strand_id
1 'polypeptide(L)'
;MSRPARPAPRDLVVGWPDVPLAGAVGEVARRFAVNVRAAIGERSVRAVACDAGLDHTTLLSVLHGRSWPDLATVARLENGLGVDLWPGRVGPP
;
A
#
# COMPACT_ATOMS: atom_id res chain seq x y z
N MET A 1 11.15 -26.75 6.74
CA MET A 1 11.93 -25.59 6.25
C MET A 1 11.01 -24.39 6.22
N SER A 2 11.30 -23.33 7.00
CA SER A 2 10.48 -22.11 7.01
C SER A 2 10.73 -21.29 5.73
N ARG A 3 9.68 -20.69 5.17
CA ARG A 3 9.79 -19.79 4.02
C ARG A 3 10.68 -18.60 4.40
N PRO A 4 11.67 -18.21 3.57
CA PRO A 4 12.46 -17.01 3.82
C PRO A 4 11.55 -15.80 4.01
N ALA A 5 11.82 -14.99 5.03
CA ALA A 5 11.09 -13.75 5.27
C ALA A 5 11.30 -12.82 4.07
N ARG A 6 10.19 -12.39 3.46
CA ARG A 6 10.26 -11.41 2.36
C ARG A 6 10.59 -10.04 2.95
N PRO A 7 11.53 -9.27 2.37
CA PRO A 7 11.79 -7.90 2.79
C PRO A 7 10.53 -7.04 2.68
N ALA A 8 10.39 -6.04 3.55
CA ALA A 8 9.27 -5.11 3.47
C ALA A 8 9.42 -4.19 2.25
N PRO A 9 8.31 -3.63 1.70
CA PRO A 9 8.40 -2.77 0.52
C PRO A 9 9.39 -1.61 0.66
N ARG A 10 9.43 -0.97 1.84
CA ARG A 10 10.36 0.13 2.12
C ARG A 10 11.84 -0.29 2.13
N ASP A 11 12.13 -1.57 2.33
CA ASP A 11 13.51 -2.07 2.36
C ASP A 11 14.04 -2.31 0.93
N LEU A 12 13.15 -2.24 -0.07
CA LEU A 12 13.50 -2.38 -1.49
C LEU A 12 14.00 -1.06 -2.11
N VAL A 13 13.74 0.09 -1.48
CA VAL A 13 14.11 1.41 -2.01
C VAL A 13 14.30 2.45 -0.91
N VAL A 14 15.33 3.28 -1.02
CA VAL A 14 15.48 4.48 -0.19
C VAL A 14 14.57 5.58 -0.73
N GLY A 15 13.77 6.20 0.14
CA GLY A 15 12.82 7.25 -0.26
C GLY A 15 11.41 6.74 -0.57
N TRP A 16 11.02 5.59 -0.01
CA TRP A 16 9.66 5.09 -0.08
C TRP A 16 8.61 6.11 0.43
N PRO A 17 7.43 6.24 -0.21
CA PRO A 17 7.01 5.67 -1.49
C PRO A 17 7.26 6.62 -2.68
N ASP A 18 8.08 7.66 -2.50
CA ASP A 18 8.24 8.77 -3.43
C ASP A 18 9.23 8.47 -4.57
N VAL A 19 10.05 7.43 -4.42
CA VAL A 19 11.02 6.97 -5.43
C VAL A 19 10.50 5.73 -6.17
N PRO A 20 10.43 5.71 -7.51
CA PRO A 20 10.04 4.53 -8.29
C PRO A 20 10.96 3.31 -8.07
N LEU A 21 10.39 2.10 -8.16
CA LEU A 21 11.15 0.85 -8.10
C LEU A 21 11.27 0.21 -9.49
N ALA A 22 12.45 -0.36 -9.79
CA ALA A 22 12.67 -1.08 -11.05
C ALA A 22 11.94 -2.44 -11.14
N GLY A 23 11.56 -3.04 -9.99
CA GLY A 23 10.89 -4.34 -9.94
C GLY A 23 9.37 -4.24 -9.96
N ALA A 24 8.71 -4.96 -10.87
CA ALA A 24 7.26 -4.88 -11.07
C ALA A 24 6.45 -5.09 -9.77
N VAL A 25 6.78 -6.11 -8.96
CA VAL A 25 6.05 -6.39 -7.72
C VAL A 25 6.19 -5.26 -6.69
N GLY A 26 7.40 -4.71 -6.55
CA GLY A 26 7.66 -3.58 -5.65
C GLY A 26 6.99 -2.30 -6.13
N GLU A 27 7.00 -2.06 -7.44
CA GLU A 27 6.39 -0.88 -8.05
C GLU A 27 4.85 -0.91 -7.96
N VAL A 28 4.21 -2.09 -8.06
CA VAL A 28 2.78 -2.23 -7.76
C VAL A 28 2.50 -1.83 -6.31
N ALA A 29 3.27 -2.33 -5.34
CA ALA A 29 3.08 -1.97 -3.94
C ALA A 29 3.31 -0.47 -3.69
N ARG A 30 4.31 0.13 -4.32
CA ARG A 30 4.60 1.57 -4.22
C ARG A 30 3.46 2.40 -4.78
N ARG A 31 3.00 2.10 -6.00
CA ARG A 31 1.87 2.81 -6.63
C ARG A 31 0.59 2.66 -5.82
N PHE A 32 0.32 1.47 -5.28
CA PHE A 32 -0.79 1.28 -4.35
C PHE A 32 -0.68 2.20 -3.13
N ALA A 33 0.48 2.27 -2.47
CA ALA A 33 0.67 3.18 -1.33
C ALA A 33 0.51 4.66 -1.70
N VAL A 34 0.98 5.07 -2.89
CA VAL A 34 0.75 6.43 -3.42
C VAL A 34 -0.73 6.71 -3.67
N ASN A 35 -1.45 5.76 -4.28
CA ASN A 35 -2.89 5.87 -4.53
C ASN A 35 -3.67 5.98 -3.22
N VAL A 36 -3.34 5.17 -2.22
CA VAL A 36 -3.94 5.26 -0.88
C VAL A 36 -3.67 6.62 -0.24
N ARG A 37 -2.43 7.11 -0.28
CA ARG A 37 -2.06 8.44 0.24
C ARG A 37 -2.86 9.56 -0.43
N ALA A 38 -3.03 9.49 -1.75
CA ALA A 38 -3.82 10.45 -2.51
C ALA A 38 -5.32 10.36 -2.15
N ALA A 39 -5.88 9.15 -2.05
CA ALA A 39 -7.29 8.92 -1.74
C ALA A 39 -7.66 9.32 -0.31
N ILE A 40 -6.73 9.24 0.64
CA ILE A 40 -6.93 9.77 2.01
C ILE A 40 -7.19 11.28 1.95
N GLY A 41 -6.40 12.02 1.17
CA GLY A 41 -6.49 13.48 1.06
C GLY A 41 -6.30 14.16 2.43
N GLU A 42 -7.20 15.08 2.77
CA GLU A 42 -7.18 15.81 4.05
C GLU A 42 -7.75 15.00 5.24
N ARG A 43 -8.28 13.79 5.00
CA ARG A 43 -8.83 12.97 6.08
C ARG A 43 -7.71 12.42 6.96
N SER A 44 -8.04 12.19 8.23
CA SER A 44 -7.11 11.47 9.10
C SER A 44 -7.01 10.00 8.70
N VAL A 45 -5.81 9.42 8.85
CA VAL A 45 -5.56 7.98 8.63
C VAL A 45 -6.49 7.11 9.48
N ARG A 46 -6.82 7.55 10.71
CA ARG A 46 -7.74 6.81 11.59
C ARG A 46 -9.16 6.77 11.05
N ALA A 47 -9.69 7.89 10.55
CA ALA A 47 -11.02 7.93 9.96
C ALA A 47 -11.12 6.99 8.76
N VAL A 48 -10.15 7.07 7.83
CA VAL A 48 -10.13 6.20 6.65
C VAL A 48 -9.99 4.72 7.01
N ALA A 49 -9.15 4.38 8.00
CA ALA A 49 -9.04 3.01 8.45
C ALA A 49 -10.37 2.50 9.05
N CYS A 50 -11.07 3.34 9.82
CA CYS A 50 -12.37 3.02 10.38
C CYS A 50 -13.42 2.78 9.28
N ASP A 51 -13.50 3.67 8.29
CA ASP A 51 -14.41 3.53 7.14
C ASP A 51 -14.13 2.25 6.33
N ALA A 52 -12.85 1.87 6.21
CA ALA A 52 -12.42 0.63 5.56
C ALA A 52 -12.53 -0.62 6.46
N GLY A 53 -12.95 -0.49 7.72
CA GLY A 53 -13.00 -1.61 8.67
C GLY A 53 -11.62 -2.22 8.95
N LEU A 54 -10.57 -1.39 9.00
CA LEU A 54 -9.19 -1.76 9.28
C LEU A 54 -8.71 -1.15 10.61
N ASP A 55 -7.70 -1.78 11.21
CA ASP A 55 -6.93 -1.10 12.24
C ASP A 55 -6.05 -0.01 11.61
N HIS A 56 -6.02 1.17 12.23
CA HIS A 56 -5.22 2.30 11.74
C HIS A 56 -3.71 1.99 11.62
N THR A 57 -3.17 1.09 12.45
CA THR A 57 -1.78 0.63 12.36
C THR A 57 -1.54 -0.22 11.12
N THR A 58 -2.55 -0.95 10.63
CA THR A 58 -2.48 -1.66 9.34
C THR A 58 -2.34 -0.66 8.20
N LEU A 59 -3.18 0.39 8.19
CA LEU A 59 -3.10 1.43 7.15
C LEU A 59 -1.77 2.20 7.20
N LEU A 60 -1.29 2.56 8.39
CA LEU A 60 0.05 3.16 8.56
C LEU A 60 1.17 2.23 8.08
N SER A 61 1.06 0.93 8.33
CA SER A 61 2.05 -0.05 7.89
C SER A 61 2.13 -0.15 6.37
N VAL A 62 0.98 -0.07 5.68
CA VAL A 62 0.91 0.02 4.22
C VAL A 62 1.55 1.31 3.71
N LEU A 63 1.13 2.47 4.24
CA LEU A 63 1.64 3.78 3.81
C LEU A 63 3.16 3.90 3.99
N HIS A 64 3.69 3.40 5.10
CA HIS A 64 5.12 3.41 5.41
C HIS A 64 5.89 2.22 4.83
N GLY A 65 5.24 1.36 4.03
CA GLY A 65 5.89 0.22 3.38
C GLY A 65 6.49 -0.78 4.37
N ARG A 66 5.93 -0.89 5.58
CA ARG A 66 6.35 -1.83 6.64
C ARG A 66 5.77 -3.22 6.42
N SER A 67 4.63 -3.30 5.74
CA SER A 67 3.97 -4.55 5.40
C SER A 67 3.52 -4.53 3.95
N TRP A 68 3.32 -5.73 3.40
CA TRP A 68 2.66 -5.89 2.12
C TRP A 68 1.16 -5.98 2.37
N PRO A 69 0.33 -5.14 1.73
CA PRO A 69 -1.11 -5.30 1.80
C PRO A 69 -1.50 -6.65 1.17
N ASP A 70 -2.41 -7.35 1.83
CA ASP A 70 -3.05 -8.54 1.27
C ASP A 70 -4.32 -8.16 0.50
N LEU A 71 -4.95 -9.14 -0.14
CA LEU A 71 -6.17 -8.93 -0.92
C LEU A 71 -7.33 -8.39 -0.06
N ALA A 72 -7.42 -8.79 1.20
CA ALA A 72 -8.46 -8.30 2.10
C ALA A 72 -8.26 -6.80 2.42
N THR A 73 -7.02 -6.39 2.65
CA THR A 73 -6.63 -4.99 2.88
C THR A 73 -6.93 -4.13 1.65
N VAL A 74 -6.58 -4.62 0.45
CA VAL A 74 -6.87 -3.92 -0.81
C VAL A 74 -8.38 -3.73 -0.97
N ALA A 75 -9.15 -4.82 -0.93
CA ALA A 75 -10.60 -4.75 -1.14
C ALA A 75 -11.31 -3.89 -0.09
N ARG A 76 -10.88 -3.94 1.18
CA ARG A 76 -11.43 -3.09 2.25
C ARG A 76 -11.17 -1.62 2.02
N LEU A 77 -9.95 -1.25 1.61
CA LEU A 77 -9.62 0.14 1.32
C LEU A 77 -10.37 0.65 0.09
N GLU A 78 -10.46 -0.13 -0.98
CA GLU A 78 -11.21 0.26 -2.18
C GLU A 78 -12.70 0.45 -1.88
N ASN A 79 -13.32 -0.48 -1.14
CA ASN A 79 -14.72 -0.35 -0.72
C ASN A 79 -14.95 0.82 0.25
N GLY A 80 -14.07 1.02 1.23
CA GLY A 80 -14.19 2.08 2.23
C GLY A 80 -13.92 3.48 1.67
N LEU A 81 -13.07 3.58 0.64
CA LEU A 81 -12.74 4.85 -0.02
C LEU A 81 -13.60 5.12 -1.26
N GLY A 82 -14.28 4.10 -1.80
CA GLY A 82 -15.12 4.21 -3.00
C GLY A 82 -14.33 4.47 -4.28
N VAL A 83 -13.06 4.06 -4.33
CA VAL A 83 -12.15 4.29 -5.46
C VAL A 83 -11.27 3.07 -5.71
N ASP A 84 -10.88 2.86 -6.96
CA ASP A 84 -9.88 1.86 -7.32
C ASP A 84 -8.48 2.33 -6.88
N LEU A 85 -7.81 1.51 -6.09
CA LEU A 85 -6.47 1.80 -5.56
C LEU A 85 -5.42 0.89 -6.20
N TRP A 86 -5.84 -0.28 -6.68
CA TRP A 86 -4.98 -1.19 -7.40
C TRP A 86 -4.45 -0.54 -8.68
N PRO A 87 -3.12 -0.41 -8.85
CA PRO A 87 -2.53 0.29 -10.00
C PRO A 87 -2.54 -0.54 -11.29
N GLY A 88 -3.14 -1.73 -11.27
CA GLY A 88 -3.12 -2.66 -12.39
C GLY A 88 -1.74 -3.29 -12.59
N ARG A 89 -1.44 -3.66 -13.83
CA ARG A 89 -0.14 -4.19 -14.23
C ARG A 89 0.81 -3.02 -14.48
N VAL A 90 1.94 -3.00 -13.79
CA VAL A 90 3.03 -2.08 -14.10
C VAL A 90 3.87 -2.69 -15.23
N GLY A 91 4.00 -1.96 -16.34
CA GLY A 91 4.86 -2.36 -17.47
C GLY A 91 6.35 -2.36 -17.07
N PRO A 92 7.24 -2.92 -17.92
CA PRO A 92 8.68 -2.78 -17.69
C PRO A 92 9.06 -1.28 -17.71
N PRO A 93 10.12 -0.89 -16.96
CA PRO A 93 10.63 0.48 -17.00
C PRO A 93 11.04 0.90 -18.41
#